data_AF-A0A848CJ99-F1
#
_entry.id   AF-A0A848CJ99-F1
#
_cell.length_a   1.000
_cell.length_b   1.000
_cell.length_c   1.000
_cell.angle_alpha   90.00
_cell.angle_beta   90.00
_cell.angle_gamma   90.00
#
_symmetry.space_group_name_H-M   'P 1'
#
loop_
_entity.id
_entity.type
_entity.pdbx_description
1 polymer ?
#
loop_
_entity_poly.entity_id
_entity_poly.type
_entity_poly.pdbx_seq_one_letter_code
_entity_poly.pdbx_strand_id
1 'polypeptide(L)'
;MELISAAIGILGVIIGWVLNELTTIFRGRPKLCFQMVAIPENELTEKEYRVKESPSEHGIEIFNVGEKPFVLESFVICYKKKILVDCQMPESDRIILPFHNVVYTLSEQEADALEWHCQKEHFEECQVTVYSIEKKKAKGILPVPLFAIRANIRNVRSN
;
A
#
# COMPACT_ATOMS: atom_id res chain seq x y z
N MET A 1 -11.06 42.75 35.94
CA MET A 1 -11.55 41.38 35.69
C MET A 1 -12.06 41.22 34.26
N GLU A 2 -12.89 42.14 33.76
CA GLU A 2 -13.41 42.18 32.36
C GLU A 2 -12.37 41.98 31.23
N LEU A 3 -11.20 42.62 31.33
CA LEU A 3 -10.17 42.56 30.29
C LEU A 3 -9.46 41.19 30.23
N ILE A 4 -9.35 40.52 31.38
CA ILE A 4 -8.73 39.19 31.48
C ILE A 4 -9.69 38.13 30.94
N SER A 5 -10.98 38.24 31.24
CA SER A 5 -12.00 37.33 30.67
C SER A 5 -12.13 37.48 29.15
N ALA A 6 -12.06 38.71 28.63
CA ALA A 6 -12.06 38.97 27.19
C ALA A 6 -10.82 38.37 26.50
N ALA A 7 -9.63 38.56 27.10
CA ALA A 7 -8.39 37.99 26.58
C ALA A 7 -8.39 36.45 26.57
N ILE A 8 -8.91 35.81 27.62
CA ILE A 8 -9.04 34.34 27.70
C ILE A 8 -10.04 33.84 26.63
N GLY A 9 -11.15 34.56 26.41
CA GLY A 9 -12.11 34.21 25.37
C GLY A 9 -11.50 34.22 23.96
N ILE A 10 -10.74 35.27 23.63
CA ILE A 10 -10.05 35.39 22.34
C ILE A 10 -9.02 34.27 22.17
N LEU A 11 -8.25 33.98 23.23
CA LEU A 11 -7.25 32.91 23.20
C LEU A 11 -7.91 31.53 22.95
N GLY A 12 -9.05 31.27 23.58
CA GLY A 12 -9.83 30.04 23.37
C GLY A 12 -10.29 29.87 21.92
N VAL A 13 -10.76 30.96 21.28
CA VAL A 13 -11.16 30.94 19.87
C VAL A 13 -9.98 30.65 18.95
N ILE A 14 -8.83 31.29 19.20
CA ILE A 14 -7.61 31.07 18.40
C ILE A 14 -7.15 29.61 18.52
N ILE A 15 -7.10 29.07 19.74
CA ILE A 15 -6.71 27.66 19.97
C ILE A 15 -7.70 26.71 19.28
N GLY A 16 -9.00 26.96 19.42
CA GLY A 16 -10.04 26.15 18.77
C GLY A 16 -9.90 26.13 17.25
N TRP A 17 -9.63 27.28 16.63
CA TRP A 17 -9.41 27.37 15.18
C TRP A 17 -8.15 26.63 14.74
N VAL A 18 -7.03 26.80 15.46
CA VAL A 18 -5.76 26.10 15.17
C VAL A 18 -5.93 24.59 15.27
N LEU A 19 -6.60 24.10 16.32
CA LEU A 19 -6.87 22.66 16.49
C LEU A 19 -7.77 22.12 15.38
N ASN A 20 -8.78 22.88 14.96
CA ASN A 20 -9.67 22.49 13.88
C ASN A 20 -8.94 22.39 12.53
N GLU A 21 -8.11 23.38 12.22
CA GLU A 21 -7.31 23.39 10.98
C GLU A 21 -6.32 22.23 10.97
N LEU A 22 -5.61 22.01 12.10
CA LEU A 22 -4.68 20.89 12.25
C LEU A 22 -5.40 19.55 12.04
N THR A 23 -6.57 19.37 12.63
CA THR A 23 -7.38 18.17 12.46
C THR A 23 -7.79 17.96 11.00
N THR A 24 -8.17 19.03 10.31
CA THR A 24 -8.55 18.99 8.89
C THR A 24 -7.37 18.57 8.01
N ILE A 25 -6.16 19.08 8.30
CA ILE A 25 -4.92 18.69 7.61
C ILE A 25 -4.62 17.20 7.84
N PHE A 26 -4.76 16.70 9.06
CA PHE A 26 -4.52 15.29 9.37
C PHE A 26 -5.55 14.36 8.72
N ARG A 27 -6.83 14.75 8.67
CA ARG A 27 -7.89 14.00 7.97
C ARG A 27 -7.68 13.97 6.46
N GLY A 28 -7.14 15.05 5.89
CA GLY A 28 -6.84 15.15 4.46
C GLY A 28 -5.65 14.30 3.99
N ARG A 29 -4.90 13.65 4.89
CA ARG A 29 -3.79 12.78 4.49
C ARG A 29 -4.31 11.50 3.85
N PRO A 30 -3.69 11.05 2.75
CA PRO A 30 -4.06 9.79 2.12
C PRO A 30 -3.76 8.63 3.09
N LYS A 31 -4.74 7.74 3.24
CA LYS A 31 -4.60 6.53 4.05
C LYS A 31 -4.86 5.34 3.16
N LEU A 32 -3.81 4.59 2.86
CA LEU A 32 -3.89 3.39 2.05
C LEU A 32 -3.54 2.17 2.91
N CYS A 33 -4.29 1.10 2.74
CA CYS A 33 -4.02 -0.21 3.32
C CYS A 33 -3.75 -1.21 2.20
N PHE A 34 -2.90 -2.21 2.47
CA PHE A 34 -2.43 -3.15 1.46
C PHE A 34 -2.64 -4.57 1.96
N GLN A 35 -3.05 -5.46 1.08
CA GLN A 35 -3.27 -6.86 1.38
C GLN A 35 -2.89 -7.73 0.18
N MET A 36 -2.28 -8.89 0.45
CA MET A 36 -2.07 -9.91 -0.59
C MET A 36 -3.37 -10.64 -0.89
N VAL A 37 -3.69 -10.79 -2.17
CA VAL A 37 -4.84 -11.54 -2.67
C VAL A 37 -4.42 -12.56 -3.71
N ALA A 38 -5.20 -13.63 -3.88
CA ALA A 38 -5.00 -14.60 -4.95
C ALA A 38 -5.90 -14.22 -6.14
N ILE A 39 -5.32 -14.18 -7.34
CA ILE A 39 -6.07 -13.96 -8.58
C ILE A 39 -6.58 -15.33 -9.05
N PRO A 40 -7.89 -15.46 -9.35
CA PRO A 40 -8.46 -16.74 -9.73
C PRO A 40 -7.88 -17.22 -11.07
N GLU A 41 -7.59 -18.53 -11.16
CA GLU A 41 -6.91 -19.13 -12.32
C GLU A 41 -7.68 -19.00 -13.64
N ASN A 42 -8.99 -18.75 -13.59
CA ASN A 42 -9.85 -18.54 -14.77
C ASN A 42 -9.52 -17.24 -15.54
N GLU A 43 -8.85 -16.29 -14.90
CA GLU A 43 -8.41 -15.02 -15.51
C GLU A 43 -6.94 -15.08 -15.98
N LEU A 44 -6.26 -16.20 -15.75
CA LEU A 44 -4.83 -16.36 -16.02
C LEU A 44 -4.60 -17.27 -17.23
N THR A 45 -3.60 -16.92 -18.05
CA THR A 45 -3.10 -17.82 -19.09
C THR A 45 -2.59 -19.12 -18.45
N GLU A 46 -2.74 -20.25 -19.14
CA GLU A 46 -2.17 -21.52 -18.70
C GLU A 46 -0.66 -21.38 -18.40
N LYS A 47 -0.23 -21.95 -17.27
CA LYS A 47 1.10 -21.76 -16.70
C LYS A 47 2.24 -22.10 -17.66
N GLU A 48 2.03 -23.06 -18.55
CA GLU A 48 3.01 -23.53 -19.53
C GLU A 48 3.34 -22.49 -20.62
N TYR A 49 2.45 -21.51 -20.82
CA TYR A 49 2.62 -20.44 -21.81
C TYR A 49 2.91 -19.07 -21.19
N ARG A 50 3.07 -19.00 -19.87
CA ARG A 50 3.37 -17.73 -19.18
C ARG A 50 4.81 -17.31 -19.44
N VAL A 51 4.97 -16.03 -19.76
CA VAL A 51 6.26 -15.35 -19.83
C VAL A 51 6.44 -14.48 -18.58
N LYS A 52 7.63 -13.90 -18.40
CA LYS A 52 7.95 -13.10 -17.20
C LYS A 52 6.98 -11.95 -16.89
N GLU A 53 6.43 -11.34 -17.94
CA GLU A 53 5.47 -10.24 -17.87
C GLU A 53 4.02 -10.72 -17.79
N SER A 54 3.77 -12.03 -17.81
CA SER A 54 2.41 -12.56 -17.70
C SER A 54 1.85 -12.31 -16.29
N PRO A 55 0.52 -12.10 -16.18
CA PRO A 55 -0.14 -12.01 -14.89
C PRO A 55 0.12 -13.27 -14.05
N SER A 56 0.49 -13.07 -12.80
CA SER A 56 0.68 -14.15 -11.82
C SER A 56 -0.60 -14.43 -11.04
N GLU A 57 -0.57 -15.51 -10.28
CA GLU A 57 -1.62 -15.88 -9.32
C GLU A 57 -1.70 -14.94 -8.10
N HIS A 58 -0.76 -14.00 -7.96
CA HIS A 58 -0.69 -13.11 -6.81
C HIS A 58 -1.08 -11.69 -7.20
N GLY A 59 -1.96 -11.10 -6.40
CA GLY A 59 -2.34 -9.70 -6.49
C GLY A 59 -2.07 -8.96 -5.19
N ILE A 60 -1.99 -7.64 -5.30
CA ILE A 60 -1.97 -6.72 -4.18
C ILE A 60 -3.25 -5.89 -4.24
N GLU A 61 -4.07 -6.07 -3.22
CA GLU A 61 -5.25 -5.26 -3.01
C GLU A 61 -4.87 -3.98 -2.24
N ILE A 62 -5.26 -2.84 -2.78
CA ILE A 62 -4.95 -1.51 -2.26
C ILE A 62 -6.27 -0.84 -1.89
N PHE A 63 -6.51 -0.68 -0.59
CA PHE A 63 -7.69 -0.02 -0.05
C PHE A 63 -7.41 1.44 0.24
N ASN A 64 -8.26 2.33 -0.24
CA ASN A 64 -8.27 3.71 0.23
C ASN A 64 -9.19 3.82 1.45
N VAL A 65 -8.62 3.92 2.64
CA VAL A 65 -9.36 4.14 3.90
C VAL A 65 -9.42 5.63 4.28
N GLY A 66 -8.99 6.52 3.38
CA GLY A 66 -9.07 7.96 3.53
C GLY A 66 -10.40 8.52 3.03
N GLU A 67 -10.68 9.77 3.41
CA GLU A 67 -11.90 10.50 3.01
C GLU A 67 -11.79 11.16 1.62
N LYS A 68 -10.61 11.11 0.99
CA LYS A 68 -10.34 11.73 -0.32
C LYS A 68 -9.90 10.68 -1.33
N PRO A 69 -10.27 10.84 -2.62
CA PRO A 69 -9.77 9.96 -3.67
C PRO A 69 -8.24 10.05 -3.76
N PHE A 70 -7.61 8.94 -4.11
CA PHE A 70 -6.17 8.86 -4.28
C PHE A 70 -5.84 8.44 -5.71
N VAL A 71 -5.02 9.25 -6.38
CA VAL A 71 -4.54 8.92 -7.73
C VAL A 71 -3.20 8.22 -7.60
N LEU A 72 -3.20 6.90 -7.79
CA LEU A 72 -2.08 5.98 -7.74
C LEU A 72 -1.43 5.85 -9.12
N GLU A 73 -0.17 6.28 -9.25
CA GLU A 73 0.61 6.17 -10.50
C GLU A 73 1.49 4.91 -10.48
N SER A 74 2.26 4.76 -9.41
CA SER A 74 3.13 3.62 -9.18
C SER A 74 3.29 3.36 -7.68
N PHE A 75 3.75 2.17 -7.35
CA PHE A 75 4.10 1.84 -5.98
C PHE A 75 5.33 0.94 -5.95
N VAL A 76 6.12 1.13 -4.90
CA VAL A 76 7.38 0.42 -4.70
C VAL A 76 7.30 -0.37 -3.41
N ILE A 77 7.61 -1.65 -3.51
CA ILE A 77 7.71 -2.56 -2.37
C ILE A 77 9.16 -2.55 -1.87
N CYS A 78 9.34 -2.21 -0.61
CA CYS A 78 10.64 -2.06 0.02
C CYS A 78 10.75 -2.93 1.27
N TYR A 79 11.93 -3.49 1.50
CA TYR A 79 12.29 -4.12 2.77
C TYR A 79 13.66 -3.61 3.25
N LYS A 80 13.74 -3.15 4.50
CA LYS A 80 14.97 -2.54 5.08
C LYS A 80 15.64 -1.49 4.15
N LYS A 81 14.84 -0.62 3.52
CA LYS A 81 15.26 0.41 2.53
C LYS A 81 15.81 -0.13 1.19
N LYS A 82 15.78 -1.44 0.96
CA LYS A 82 16.05 -2.02 -0.36
C LYS A 82 14.73 -2.13 -1.13
N ILE A 83 14.75 -1.71 -2.39
CA ILE A 83 13.63 -1.89 -3.32
C ILE A 83 13.61 -3.36 -3.72
N LEU A 84 12.46 -4.00 -3.56
CA LEU A 84 12.23 -5.37 -4.00
C LEU A 84 11.55 -5.39 -5.36
N VAL A 85 10.50 -4.58 -5.51
CA VAL A 85 9.67 -4.52 -6.71
C VAL A 85 9.19 -3.08 -6.93
N ASP A 86 9.16 -2.64 -8.19
CA ASP A 86 8.61 -1.35 -8.62
C ASP A 86 7.48 -1.63 -9.61
N CYS A 87 6.25 -1.30 -9.21
CA CYS A 87 5.03 -1.67 -9.92
C CYS A 87 4.34 -0.41 -10.48
N GLN A 88 3.95 -0.46 -11.75
CA GLN A 88 3.24 0.63 -12.42
C GLN A 88 1.75 0.33 -12.55
N MET A 89 0.88 1.27 -12.14
CA MET A 89 -0.56 1.10 -12.31
C MET A 89 -0.99 1.28 -13.78
N PRO A 90 -1.89 0.42 -14.28
CA PRO A 90 -2.56 0.65 -15.55
C PRO A 90 -3.44 1.90 -15.47
N GLU A 91 -3.63 2.59 -16.60
CA GLU A 91 -4.37 3.86 -16.66
C GLU A 91 -5.82 3.76 -16.19
N SER A 92 -6.45 2.61 -16.40
CA SER A 92 -7.83 2.30 -16.00
C SER A 92 -8.04 2.40 -14.48
N ASP A 93 -7.02 2.03 -13.70
CA ASP A 93 -7.18 1.71 -12.28
C ASP A 93 -6.41 2.67 -11.36
N ARG A 94 -5.96 3.81 -11.91
CA ARG A 94 -5.18 4.81 -11.17
C ARG A 94 -5.98 5.53 -10.09
N ILE A 95 -7.31 5.59 -10.18
CA ILE A 95 -8.12 6.38 -9.25
C ILE A 95 -8.80 5.46 -8.24
N ILE A 96 -8.39 5.55 -6.98
CA ILE A 96 -9.01 4.81 -5.88
C ILE A 96 -9.91 5.77 -5.10
N LEU A 97 -11.23 5.58 -5.22
CA LEU A 97 -12.22 6.37 -4.49
C LEU A 97 -12.13 6.13 -2.97
N PRO A 98 -12.60 7.09 -2.13
CA PRO A 98 -12.70 6.88 -0.69
C PRO A 98 -13.45 5.59 -0.34
N PHE A 99 -12.90 4.81 0.58
CA PHE A 99 -13.46 3.53 1.05
C PHE A 99 -13.64 2.46 -0.04
N HIS A 100 -12.94 2.60 -1.17
CA HIS A 100 -12.89 1.61 -2.23
C HIS A 100 -11.50 0.98 -2.32
N ASN A 101 -11.46 -0.17 -2.98
CA ASN A 101 -10.26 -0.94 -3.25
C ASN A 101 -10.00 -1.06 -4.74
N VAL A 102 -8.75 -1.34 -5.06
CA VAL A 102 -8.31 -1.78 -6.38
C VAL A 102 -7.40 -2.98 -6.20
N VAL A 103 -7.45 -3.93 -7.13
CA VAL A 103 -6.58 -5.10 -7.14
C VAL A 103 -5.56 -4.93 -8.25
N TYR A 104 -4.29 -4.97 -7.88
CA TYR A 104 -3.18 -5.00 -8.82
C TYR A 104 -2.66 -6.42 -8.96
N THR A 105 -2.71 -6.97 -10.16
CA THR A 105 -2.14 -8.28 -10.44
C THR A 105 -0.63 -8.14 -10.66
N LEU A 106 0.17 -8.83 -9.84
CA LEU A 106 1.62 -8.89 -10.02
C LEU A 106 1.95 -9.70 -11.28
N SER A 107 3.01 -9.33 -11.98
CA SER A 107 3.58 -10.20 -13.01
C SER A 107 4.32 -11.39 -12.40
N GLU A 108 4.54 -12.45 -13.19
CA GLU A 108 5.34 -13.61 -12.75
C GLU A 108 6.74 -13.17 -12.24
N GLN A 109 7.39 -12.22 -12.92
CA GLN A 109 8.68 -11.67 -12.48
C GLN A 109 8.58 -10.93 -11.14
N GLU A 110 7.55 -10.11 -10.95
CA GLU A 110 7.36 -9.37 -9.70
C GLU A 110 7.05 -10.30 -8.52
N ALA A 111 6.18 -11.29 -8.75
CA ALA A 111 5.83 -12.31 -7.78
C ALA A 111 7.05 -13.16 -7.39
N ASP A 112 7.83 -13.62 -8.37
CA ASP A 112 9.06 -14.39 -8.15
C ASP A 112 10.11 -13.58 -7.39
N ALA A 113 10.31 -12.31 -7.74
CA ALA A 113 11.24 -11.42 -7.05
C ALA A 113 10.83 -11.24 -5.57
N LEU A 114 9.54 -10.98 -5.32
CA LEU A 114 9.01 -10.82 -3.97
C LEU A 114 9.14 -12.12 -3.17
N GLU A 115 8.81 -13.28 -3.75
CA GLU A 115 8.95 -14.59 -3.12
C GLU A 115 10.42 -14.88 -2.76
N TRP A 116 11.35 -14.65 -3.69
CA TRP A 116 12.77 -14.86 -3.48
C TRP A 116 13.32 -13.99 -2.34
N HIS A 117 12.92 -12.72 -2.30
CA HIS A 117 13.31 -11.81 -1.22
C HIS A 117 12.74 -12.22 0.13
N CYS A 118 11.45 -12.62 0.19
CA CYS A 118 10.84 -13.15 1.41
C CYS A 118 11.60 -14.39 1.92
N GLN A 119 11.96 -15.30 1.02
CA GLN A 119 12.71 -16.51 1.35
C GLN A 119 14.11 -16.20 1.84
N LYS A 120 14.82 -15.24 1.25
CA LYS A 120 16.19 -14.92 1.63
C LYS A 120 16.29 -14.19 2.98
N GLU A 121 15.35 -13.31 3.28
CA GLU A 121 15.43 -12.40 4.44
C GLU A 121 14.44 -12.76 5.56
N HIS A 122 13.60 -13.78 5.36
CA HIS A 122 12.63 -14.32 6.32
C HIS A 122 11.75 -13.24 6.97
N PHE A 123 11.07 -12.45 6.14
CA PHE A 123 10.14 -11.42 6.61
C PHE A 123 8.69 -11.77 6.30
N GLU A 124 7.80 -11.31 7.19
CA GLU A 124 6.36 -11.50 7.08
C GLU A 124 5.63 -10.22 6.64
N GLU A 125 6.33 -9.08 6.66
CA GLU A 125 5.80 -7.77 6.30
C GLU A 125 6.83 -6.95 5.50
N CYS A 126 6.37 -6.21 4.50
CA CYS A 126 7.17 -5.26 3.73
C CYS A 126 6.54 -3.87 3.69
N GLN A 127 7.35 -2.85 3.45
CA GLN A 127 6.90 -1.48 3.35
C GLN A 127 6.49 -1.17 1.92
N VAL A 128 5.28 -0.67 1.71
CA VAL A 128 4.84 -0.16 0.40
C VAL A 128 4.94 1.35 0.41
N THR A 129 5.62 1.91 -0.58
CA THR A 129 5.64 3.35 -0.84
C THR A 129 4.91 3.63 -2.14
N VAL A 130 3.82 4.35 -2.03
CA VAL A 130 2.95 4.72 -3.12
C VAL A 130 3.28 6.13 -3.62
N TYR A 131 3.28 6.30 -4.95
CA TYR A 131 3.48 7.57 -5.62
C TYR A 131 2.21 7.98 -6.38
N SER A 132 1.84 9.24 -6.19
CA SER A 132 0.76 9.89 -6.93
C SER A 132 1.32 10.80 -8.02
N ILE A 133 0.53 11.02 -9.08
CA ILE A 133 0.82 11.98 -10.16
C ILE A 133 1.12 13.38 -9.59
N GLU A 134 0.46 13.76 -8.49
CA GLU A 134 0.68 15.05 -7.81
C GLU A 134 1.93 15.05 -6.91
N LYS A 135 2.84 14.07 -7.04
CA LYS A 135 4.01 13.84 -6.19
C LYS A 135 3.69 13.60 -4.70
N LYS A 136 2.42 13.39 -4.36
CA LYS A 136 2.01 12.93 -3.02
C LYS A 136 2.55 11.52 -2.81
N LYS A 137 3.03 11.25 -1.60
CA LYS A 137 3.56 9.94 -1.21
C LYS A 137 2.75 9.40 -0.05
N ALA A 138 2.33 8.15 -0.16
CA ALA A 138 1.72 7.41 0.93
C ALA A 138 2.61 6.22 1.27
N LYS A 139 2.67 5.85 2.55
CA LYS A 139 3.40 4.68 3.01
C LYS A 139 2.45 3.78 3.74
N GLY A 140 2.55 2.48 3.49
CA GLY A 140 1.83 1.46 4.22
C GLY A 140 2.68 0.22 4.43
N ILE A 141 2.07 -0.75 5.08
CA ILE A 141 2.65 -2.06 5.35
C ILE A 141 1.84 -3.06 4.55
N LEU A 142 2.53 -3.93 3.82
CA LEU A 142 1.94 -5.07 3.12
C LEU A 142 2.36 -6.34 3.87
N PRO A 143 1.40 -7.04 4.50
CA PRO A 143 1.67 -8.36 5.04
C PRO A 143 1.81 -9.36 3.88
N VAL A 144 2.84 -10.21 3.94
CA VAL A 144 3.16 -11.25 2.94
C VAL A 144 3.10 -12.67 3.52
N PRO A 145 2.00 -13.06 4.20
CA PRO A 145 1.93 -14.32 4.95
C PRO A 145 2.05 -15.55 4.05
N LEU A 146 1.49 -15.50 2.82
CA LEU A 146 1.52 -16.64 1.89
C LEU A 146 2.94 -16.98 1.45
N PHE A 147 3.77 -15.97 1.16
CA PHE A 147 5.17 -16.19 0.80
C PHE A 147 6.01 -16.65 1.99
N ALA A 148 5.75 -16.09 3.18
CA ALA A 148 6.45 -16.50 4.41
C ALA A 148 6.16 -17.98 4.79
N ILE A 149 4.90 -18.43 4.66
CA ILE A 149 4.54 -19.83 4.92
C ILE A 149 5.23 -20.77 3.92
N ARG A 150 5.24 -20.43 2.62
CA ARG A 150 5.93 -21.22 1.59
C ARG A 150 7.45 -21.32 1.84
N ALA A 151 8.07 -20.24 2.31
CA ALA A 151 9.48 -20.22 2.69
C ALA A 151 9.77 -21.22 3.83
N ASN A 152 8.93 -21.23 4.87
CA ASN A 152 9.08 -22.14 6.01
C ASN A 152 8.89 -23.62 5.62
N ILE A 153 7.91 -23.94 4.78
CA ILE A 153 7.64 -25.33 4.36
C ILE A 153 8.80 -25.91 3.52
N ARG A 154 9.42 -25.10 2.65
CA ARG A 154 10.57 -25.56 1.85
C ARG A 154 11.80 -25.86 2.73
N ASN A 155 12.06 -25.04 3.74
CA ASN A 155 13.17 -25.27 4.69
C ASN A 155 13.01 -26.57 5.50
N VAL A 156 11.78 -26.96 5.83
CA VAL A 156 11.49 -28.22 6.54
C VAL A 156 11.73 -29.44 5.64
N ARG A 157 11.58 -29.32 4.32
CA ARG A 157 11.83 -30.41 3.36
C ARG A 157 13.30 -30.56 2.95
N SER A 158 14.14 -29.58 3.22
CA SER A 158 15.58 -29.61 2.90
C SER A 158 16.48 -30.04 4.06
N ASN A 159 15.89 -30.33 5.24
CA ASN A 159 16.55 -30.97 6.39
C ASN A 159 16.09 -32.42 6.52
#